data_AF-A0A3P8E883-F1
#
_entry.id   AF-A0A3P8E883-F1
#
_cell.length_a   1.000
_cell.length_b   1.000
_cell.length_c   1.000
_cell.angle_alpha   90.00
_cell.angle_beta   90.00
_cell.angle_gamma   90.00
#
_symmetry.space_group_name_H-M   'P 1'
#
loop_
_entity.id
_entity.type
_entity.pdbx_description
1 polymer ?
#
loop_
_entity_poly.entity_id
_entity_poly.type
_entity_poly.pdbx_seq_one_letter_code
_entity_poly.pdbx_strand_id
1 'polypeptide(L)'
;MLTFHIEVPVVTSSEGTFVESSLIISELATYLRRPDRNLFEIGDMYPSIDAINDEGKRVKCCPNMYFIMKGNDDDDLGAEREERKWREWVDDHFIHLISPNIYRSLTESFQTFEWFSHYGEWDVHFSTWSRLLAKYVGAFVMWMVAKRLKRRHNITDERKALTDAFNDWMNAIGPNRKYMGGDAPNLADLAMYGAMIAFAGCSAFNEAVVNNPIERWFSDMRRAVQNHDGRAMIAERTKNLPIQAN
;
A
#
# COMPACT_ATOMS: atom_id res chain seq x y z
N MET A 1 -23.28 10.44 -20.17
CA MET A 1 -22.40 11.06 -19.16
C MET A 1 -21.59 9.92 -18.56
N LEU A 2 -20.42 9.63 -19.12
CA LEU A 2 -19.55 8.55 -18.64
C LEU A 2 -18.90 9.01 -17.35
N THR A 3 -19.38 8.51 -16.22
CA THR A 3 -18.70 8.64 -14.93
C THR A 3 -17.39 7.87 -15.06
N PHE A 4 -16.28 8.57 -15.31
CA PHE A 4 -14.95 7.99 -15.16
C PHE A 4 -14.83 7.57 -13.68
N HIS A 5 -14.79 6.26 -13.43
CA HIS A 5 -14.43 5.75 -12.13
C HIS A 5 -12.92 5.97 -12.00
N ILE A 6 -12.54 7.09 -11.38
CA ILE A 6 -11.14 7.41 -11.10
C ILE A 6 -10.80 6.67 -9.81
N GLU A 7 -10.05 5.59 -9.94
CA GLU A 7 -9.42 4.93 -8.80
C GLU A 7 -8.27 5.81 -8.30
N VAL A 8 -8.03 5.80 -7.00
CA VAL A 8 -6.97 6.58 -6.33
C VAL A 8 -6.03 5.60 -5.62
N PRO A 9 -4.74 5.90 -5.46
CA PRO A 9 -4.06 7.18 -5.72
C PRO A 9 -3.76 7.45 -7.20
N VAL A 10 -3.81 8.73 -7.60
CA VAL A 10 -3.40 9.19 -8.92
C VAL A 10 -2.18 10.09 -8.78
N VAL A 11 -1.10 9.79 -9.51
CA VAL A 11 0.08 10.65 -9.62
C VAL A 11 0.11 11.25 -11.01
N THR A 12 0.07 12.58 -11.09
CA THR A 12 0.22 13.34 -12.33
C THR A 12 1.57 14.02 -12.34
N SER A 13 2.32 13.84 -13.43
CA SER A 13 3.53 14.60 -13.72
C SER A 13 3.38 15.32 -15.06
N SER A 14 4.35 16.17 -15.44
CA SER A 14 4.43 16.73 -16.80
C SER A 14 4.52 15.64 -17.88
N GLU A 15 4.84 14.41 -17.50
CA GLU A 15 5.11 13.27 -18.39
C GLU A 15 3.96 12.25 -18.43
N GLY A 16 2.89 12.40 -17.61
CA GLY A 16 1.72 11.50 -17.65
C GLY A 16 0.92 11.38 -16.36
N THR A 17 -0.17 10.59 -16.42
CA THR A 17 -1.07 10.26 -15.29
C THR A 17 -1.02 8.77 -14.99
N PHE A 18 -0.70 8.42 -13.75
CA PHE A 18 -0.55 7.06 -13.25
C PHE A 18 -1.60 6.81 -12.16
N VAL A 19 -2.29 5.66 -12.19
CA VAL A 19 -3.53 5.43 -11.41
C VAL A 19 -3.46 4.20 -10.49
N GLU A 20 -2.57 3.25 -10.79
CA GLU A 20 -2.45 2.01 -10.02
C GLU A 20 -1.31 2.13 -9.01
N SER A 21 -1.60 1.94 -7.71
CA SER A 21 -0.66 2.27 -6.62
C SER A 21 0.66 1.48 -6.69
N SER A 22 0.57 0.17 -6.88
CA SER A 22 1.75 -0.70 -6.99
C SER A 22 2.54 -0.46 -8.28
N LEU A 23 1.87 -0.06 -9.36
CA LEU A 23 2.52 0.34 -10.61
C LEU A 23 3.28 1.65 -10.45
N ILE A 24 2.66 2.68 -9.86
CA ILE A 24 3.31 3.97 -9.56
C ILE A 24 4.60 3.73 -8.77
N ILE A 25 4.53 2.89 -7.73
CA ILE A 25 5.70 2.58 -6.90
C ILE A 25 6.79 1.89 -7.72
N SER A 26 6.43 0.94 -8.60
CA SER A 26 7.40 0.25 -9.45
C SER A 26 8.04 1.14 -10.51
N GLU A 27 7.25 2.01 -11.16
CA GLU A 27 7.76 2.99 -12.12
C GLU A 27 8.72 3.97 -11.46
N LEU A 28 8.34 4.52 -10.30
CA LEU A 28 9.19 5.44 -9.54
C LEU A 28 10.46 4.75 -9.02
N ALA A 29 10.36 3.52 -8.53
CA ALA A 29 11.52 2.77 -8.07
C ALA A 29 12.46 2.41 -9.23
N THR A 30 11.92 2.00 -10.38
CA THR A 30 12.67 1.82 -11.62
C THR A 30 13.35 3.12 -12.05
N TYR A 31 12.63 4.24 -11.97
CA TYR A 31 13.17 5.56 -12.29
C TYR A 31 14.33 5.94 -11.38
N LEU A 32 14.23 5.69 -10.07
CA LEU A 32 15.35 5.94 -9.16
C LEU A 32 16.57 5.05 -9.44
N ARG A 33 16.37 3.82 -9.92
CA ARG A 33 17.46 2.86 -10.21
C ARG A 33 18.06 2.99 -11.62
N ARG A 34 17.35 3.60 -12.57
CA ARG A 34 17.77 3.73 -13.98
C ARG A 34 18.03 5.18 -14.38
N PRO A 35 19.16 5.80 -13.95
CA PRO A 35 19.52 7.18 -14.29
C PRO A 35 19.54 7.46 -15.79
N ASP A 36 19.71 6.42 -16.61
CA ASP A 36 19.76 6.46 -18.07
C ASP A 36 18.40 6.71 -18.76
N ARG A 37 17.27 6.57 -18.04
CA ARG A 37 15.93 6.67 -18.61
C ARG A 37 15.09 7.78 -17.97
N ASN A 38 14.21 8.39 -18.76
CA ASN A 38 13.16 9.29 -18.24
C ASN A 38 11.89 8.50 -17.85
N LEU A 39 10.89 9.16 -17.26
CA LEU A 39 9.70 8.47 -16.75
C LEU A 39 8.80 7.95 -17.88
N PHE A 40 8.76 8.65 -19.02
CA PHE A 40 8.04 8.19 -20.21
C PHE A 40 8.58 6.86 -20.75
N GLU A 41 9.90 6.75 -20.95
CA GLU A 41 10.54 5.51 -21.39
C GLU A 41 10.36 4.35 -20.41
N ILE A 42 10.22 4.66 -19.11
CA ILE A 42 9.93 3.67 -18.08
C ILE A 42 8.48 3.20 -18.16
N GLY A 43 7.53 4.10 -18.41
CA GLY A 43 6.12 3.74 -18.62
C GLY A 43 5.94 2.70 -19.74
N ASP A 44 6.73 2.79 -20.81
CA ASP A 44 6.74 1.79 -21.90
C ASP A 44 7.18 0.39 -21.43
N MET A 45 7.93 0.28 -20.33
CA MET A 45 8.33 -1.00 -19.74
C MET A 45 7.20 -1.67 -18.96
N TYR A 46 6.12 -0.95 -18.67
CA TYR A 46 4.95 -1.43 -17.93
C TYR A 46 3.69 -1.43 -18.81
N PRO A 47 3.63 -2.30 -19.84
CA PRO A 47 2.48 -2.35 -20.70
C PRO A 47 1.24 -2.78 -19.91
N SER A 48 0.14 -2.09 -20.17
CA SER A 48 -1.16 -2.47 -19.65
C SER A 48 -1.90 -3.33 -20.66
N ILE A 49 -2.45 -4.45 -20.19
CA ILE A 49 -3.28 -5.35 -20.99
C ILE A 49 -4.72 -5.32 -20.47
N ASP A 50 -5.68 -5.48 -21.38
CA ASP A 50 -7.08 -5.69 -21.00
C ASP A 50 -7.29 -7.17 -20.70
N ALA A 51 -7.67 -7.48 -19.46
CA ALA A 51 -8.05 -8.81 -19.00
C ALA A 51 -9.52 -8.84 -18.59
N ILE A 52 -10.08 -10.04 -18.46
CA ILE A 52 -11.41 -10.26 -17.87
C ILE A 52 -11.18 -10.90 -16.50
N ASN A 53 -11.71 -10.27 -15.45
CA ASN A 53 -11.60 -10.80 -14.09
C ASN A 53 -12.60 -11.97 -13.86
N ASP A 54 -12.51 -12.61 -12.69
CA ASP A 54 -13.39 -13.72 -12.29
C ASP A 54 -14.89 -13.37 -12.28
N GLU A 55 -15.23 -12.08 -12.28
CA GLU A 55 -16.59 -11.55 -12.32
C GLU A 55 -17.07 -11.22 -13.75
N GLY A 56 -16.27 -11.51 -14.77
CA GLY A 56 -16.58 -11.21 -16.17
C GLY A 56 -16.41 -9.74 -16.57
N LYS A 57 -15.82 -8.91 -15.70
CA LYS A 57 -15.57 -7.48 -15.94
C LYS A 57 -14.23 -7.30 -16.64
N ARG A 58 -14.18 -6.41 -17.64
CA ARG A 58 -12.92 -5.97 -18.24
C ARG A 58 -12.14 -5.12 -17.23
N VAL A 59 -10.92 -5.55 -16.93
CA VAL A 59 -9.97 -4.87 -16.05
C VAL A 59 -8.67 -4.65 -16.81
N LYS A 60 -8.09 -3.48 -16.65
CA LYS A 60 -6.78 -3.17 -17.20
C LYS A 60 -5.75 -3.61 -16.17
N CYS A 61 -4.89 -4.56 -16.51
CA CYS A 61 -3.84 -5.05 -15.61
C CYS A 61 -2.46 -4.86 -16.22
N CYS A 62 -1.46 -4.68 -15.38
CA CYS A 62 -0.05 -4.65 -15.80
C CYS A 62 0.64 -5.90 -15.23
N PRO A 63 0.99 -6.91 -16.06
CA PRO A 63 1.58 -8.15 -15.57
C PRO A 63 2.89 -7.94 -14.80
N ASN A 64 3.62 -6.89 -15.15
CA ASN A 64 4.91 -6.57 -14.56
C ASN A 64 4.79 -5.53 -13.43
N MET A 65 3.60 -5.27 -12.88
CA MET A 65 3.41 -4.19 -11.91
C MET A 65 4.25 -4.32 -10.63
N TYR A 66 4.67 -5.52 -10.25
CA TYR A 66 5.58 -5.74 -9.12
C TYR A 66 7.06 -5.82 -9.53
N PHE A 67 7.36 -5.86 -10.84
CA PHE A 67 8.72 -5.98 -11.34
C PHE A 67 9.42 -4.62 -11.35
N ILE A 68 10.67 -4.58 -10.87
CA ILE A 68 11.53 -3.39 -10.98
C ILE A 68 12.47 -3.62 -12.16
N MET A 69 12.35 -2.78 -13.19
CA MET A 69 13.10 -2.94 -14.44
C MET A 69 14.51 -2.39 -14.24
N LYS A 70 15.42 -3.24 -13.76
CA LYS A 70 16.82 -2.89 -13.57
C LYS A 70 17.65 -3.11 -14.83
N GLY A 71 18.85 -2.54 -14.87
CA GLY A 71 19.84 -2.76 -15.93
C GLY A 71 20.52 -4.13 -15.82
N ASN A 72 21.70 -4.27 -16.45
CA ASN A 72 22.51 -5.50 -16.43
C ASN A 72 23.37 -5.62 -15.16
N ASP A 73 22.80 -5.40 -13.98
CA ASP A 73 23.53 -5.59 -12.72
C ASP A 73 23.30 -7.01 -12.18
N ASP A 74 24.35 -7.59 -11.59
CA ASP A 74 24.32 -8.91 -10.91
C ASP A 74 23.53 -8.77 -9.60
N ASP A 75 22.21 -8.79 -9.70
CA ASP A 75 21.30 -8.71 -8.56
C ASP A 75 21.05 -10.07 -7.91
N ASP A 76 20.80 -10.03 -6.59
CA ASP A 76 20.25 -11.17 -5.86
C ASP A 76 18.81 -11.44 -6.31
N LEU A 77 18.67 -12.26 -7.35
CA LEU A 77 17.39 -12.73 -7.89
C LEU A 77 16.46 -13.34 -6.82
N GLY A 78 17.03 -13.85 -5.73
CA GLY A 78 16.29 -14.36 -4.58
C GLY A 78 15.58 -13.24 -3.82
N ALA A 79 16.33 -12.21 -3.44
CA ALA A 79 15.80 -11.04 -2.73
C ALA A 79 14.72 -10.31 -3.54
N GLU A 80 14.89 -10.18 -4.86
CA GLU A 80 13.89 -9.55 -5.73
C GLU A 80 12.61 -10.37 -5.85
N ARG A 81 12.73 -11.69 -5.89
CA ARG A 81 11.56 -12.58 -5.91
C ARG A 81 10.81 -12.51 -4.59
N GLU A 82 11.53 -12.43 -3.47
CA GLU A 82 10.93 -12.26 -2.14
C GLU A 82 10.20 -10.92 -2.03
N GLU A 83 10.84 -9.81 -2.43
CA GLU A 83 10.21 -8.48 -2.44
C GLU A 83 8.89 -8.51 -3.26
N ARG A 84 8.93 -9.08 -4.47
CA ARG A 84 7.73 -9.19 -5.32
C ARG A 84 6.61 -9.98 -4.68
N LYS A 85 6.93 -11.18 -4.18
CA LYS A 85 5.98 -12.07 -3.52
C LYS A 85 5.27 -11.35 -2.37
N TRP A 86 6.00 -10.60 -1.57
CA TRP A 86 5.43 -9.92 -0.41
C TRP A 86 4.67 -8.65 -0.75
N ARG A 87 5.03 -7.94 -1.84
CA ARG A 87 4.20 -6.84 -2.36
C ARG A 87 2.84 -7.36 -2.84
N GLU A 88 2.84 -8.44 -3.62
CA GLU A 88 1.61 -9.11 -4.08
C GLU A 88 0.78 -9.62 -2.89
N TRP A 89 1.43 -10.25 -1.89
CA TRP A 89 0.73 -10.71 -0.68
C TRP A 89 0.10 -9.55 0.11
N VAL A 90 0.73 -8.38 0.18
CA VAL A 90 0.12 -7.22 0.84
C VAL A 90 -1.18 -6.82 0.13
N ASP A 91 -1.13 -6.70 -1.19
CA ASP A 91 -2.26 -6.25 -2.00
C ASP A 91 -3.41 -7.27 -2.02
N ASP A 92 -3.09 -8.54 -2.27
CA ASP A 92 -4.07 -9.61 -2.50
C ASP A 92 -4.58 -10.29 -1.22
N HIS A 93 -3.84 -10.18 -0.12
CA HIS A 93 -4.19 -10.82 1.14
C HIS A 93 -4.36 -9.82 2.28
N PHE A 94 -3.31 -9.08 2.64
CA PHE A 94 -3.31 -8.27 3.86
C PHE A 94 -4.36 -7.15 3.81
N ILE A 95 -4.48 -6.42 2.69
CA ILE A 95 -5.44 -5.32 2.55
C ILE A 95 -6.88 -5.81 2.77
N HIS A 96 -7.21 -7.02 2.33
CA HIS A 96 -8.54 -7.60 2.49
C HIS A 96 -8.89 -7.95 3.94
N LEU A 97 -7.91 -8.00 4.85
CA LEU A 97 -8.13 -8.20 6.29
C LEU A 97 -8.47 -6.90 7.02
N ILE A 98 -8.09 -5.74 6.48
CA ILE A 98 -8.22 -4.44 7.16
C ILE A 98 -9.69 -4.08 7.37
N SER A 99 -10.48 -4.04 6.29
CA SER A 99 -11.89 -3.62 6.35
C SER A 99 -12.73 -4.49 7.31
N PRO A 100 -12.67 -5.84 7.25
CA PRO A 100 -13.34 -6.69 8.24
C PRO A 100 -12.92 -6.41 9.70
N ASN A 101 -11.66 -6.02 9.92
CA ASN A 101 -11.12 -5.78 11.26
C ASN A 101 -11.51 -4.44 11.87
N ILE A 102 -11.51 -3.36 11.09
CA ILE A 102 -11.81 -2.00 11.60
C ILE A 102 -13.33 -1.76 11.70
N TYR A 103 -14.13 -2.56 10.99
CA TYR A 103 -15.60 -2.48 10.97
C TYR A 103 -16.29 -3.70 11.59
N ARG A 104 -15.58 -4.45 12.43
CA ARG A 104 -16.06 -5.72 13.03
C ARG A 104 -17.34 -5.53 13.85
N SER A 105 -17.42 -4.44 14.61
CA SER A 105 -18.57 -4.06 15.42
C SER A 105 -19.03 -2.64 15.06
N LEU A 106 -20.29 -2.29 15.37
CA LEU A 106 -20.79 -0.94 15.10
C LEU A 106 -19.98 0.13 15.84
N THR A 107 -19.57 -0.15 17.08
CA THR A 107 -18.72 0.76 17.86
C THR A 107 -17.37 0.99 17.18
N GLU A 108 -16.71 -0.07 16.73
CA GLU A 108 -15.44 0.04 15.99
C GLU A 108 -15.62 0.79 14.67
N SER A 109 -16.75 0.59 13.98
CA SER A 109 -17.04 1.35 12.76
C SER A 109 -17.18 2.84 13.02
N PHE A 110 -17.90 3.25 14.06
CA PHE A 110 -18.01 4.66 14.41
C PHE A 110 -16.65 5.25 14.82
N GLN A 111 -15.86 4.52 15.60
CA GLN A 111 -14.50 4.94 15.98
C GLN A 111 -13.61 5.13 14.74
N THR A 112 -13.69 4.22 13.77
CA THR A 112 -12.94 4.29 12.51
C THR A 112 -13.36 5.51 11.69
N PHE A 113 -14.66 5.78 11.56
CA PHE A 113 -15.14 6.98 10.84
C PHE A 113 -14.81 8.29 11.56
N GLU A 114 -14.74 8.27 12.89
CA GLU A 114 -14.26 9.42 13.66
C GLU A 114 -12.79 9.68 13.35
N TRP A 115 -11.96 8.63 13.35
CA TRP A 115 -10.55 8.72 12.99
C TRP A 115 -10.34 9.20 11.55
N PHE A 116 -11.08 8.65 10.57
CA PHE A 116 -11.05 9.11 9.17
C PHE A 116 -11.46 10.57 9.03
N SER A 117 -12.49 11.00 9.76
CA SER A 117 -12.93 12.38 9.73
C SER A 117 -11.89 13.35 10.27
N HIS A 118 -11.12 12.94 11.30
CA HIS A 118 -10.07 13.76 11.87
C HIS A 118 -8.83 13.77 10.97
N TYR A 119 -8.35 12.60 10.56
CA TYR A 119 -7.13 12.47 9.75
C TYR A 119 -7.30 12.99 8.32
N GLY A 120 -8.49 12.83 7.75
CA GLY A 120 -8.83 13.34 6.43
C GLY A 120 -9.30 14.79 6.43
N GLU A 121 -9.23 15.51 7.56
CA GLU A 121 -9.64 16.92 7.71
C GLU A 121 -11.05 17.19 7.15
N TRP A 122 -11.99 16.27 7.41
CA TRP A 122 -13.34 16.37 6.84
C TRP A 122 -14.11 17.58 7.36
N ASP A 123 -13.70 18.12 8.50
CA ASP A 123 -14.21 19.39 9.03
C ASP A 123 -13.85 20.59 8.15
N VAL A 124 -12.74 20.52 7.41
CA VAL A 124 -12.32 21.54 6.44
C VAL A 124 -12.95 21.29 5.08
N HIS A 125 -13.06 20.02 4.66
CA HIS A 125 -13.47 19.65 3.31
C HIS A 125 -14.97 19.43 3.10
N PHE A 126 -15.73 19.12 4.16
CA PHE A 126 -17.15 18.81 4.07
C PHE A 126 -18.00 19.74 4.94
N SER A 127 -19.24 19.99 4.50
CA SER A 127 -20.21 20.67 5.35
C SER A 127 -20.51 19.83 6.61
N THR A 128 -20.87 20.50 7.71
CA THR A 128 -21.19 19.83 8.98
C THR A 128 -22.24 18.73 8.83
N TRP A 129 -23.26 18.96 7.99
CA TRP A 129 -24.32 17.98 7.73
C TRP A 129 -23.78 16.78 6.96
N SER A 130 -23.07 17.00 5.85
CA SER A 130 -22.47 15.91 5.07
C SER A 130 -21.51 15.07 5.91
N ARG A 131 -20.72 15.72 6.79
CA ARG A 131 -19.81 15.04 7.72
C ARG A 131 -20.57 14.16 8.71
N LEU A 132 -21.63 14.67 9.34
CA LEU A 132 -22.46 13.88 10.27
C LEU A 132 -23.10 12.68 9.57
N LEU A 133 -23.67 12.89 8.38
CA LEU A 133 -24.27 11.81 7.61
C LEU A 133 -23.24 10.74 7.21
N ALA A 134 -22.06 11.16 6.73
CA ALA A 134 -20.97 10.24 6.41
C ALA A 134 -20.50 9.44 7.63
N LYS A 135 -20.32 10.10 8.79
CA LYS A 135 -19.94 9.42 10.04
C LYS A 135 -20.95 8.37 10.46
N TYR A 136 -22.24 8.71 10.49
CA TYR A 136 -23.24 7.80 11.05
C TYR A 136 -23.76 6.76 10.06
N VAL A 137 -24.19 7.21 8.88
CA VAL A 137 -24.74 6.32 7.84
C VAL A 137 -23.61 5.53 7.18
N GLY A 138 -22.47 6.18 6.91
CA GLY A 138 -21.30 5.50 6.34
C GLY A 138 -20.78 4.40 7.25
N ALA A 139 -20.61 4.66 8.56
CA ALA A 139 -20.18 3.62 9.51
C ALA A 139 -21.14 2.42 9.55
N PHE A 140 -22.45 2.66 9.53
CA PHE A 140 -23.44 1.59 9.50
C PHE A 140 -23.37 0.77 8.20
N VAL A 141 -23.26 1.43 7.05
CA VAL A 141 -23.10 0.76 5.75
C VAL A 141 -21.82 -0.06 5.72
N MET A 142 -20.69 0.52 6.17
CA MET A 142 -19.40 -0.17 6.18
C MET A 142 -19.38 -1.37 7.12
N TRP A 143 -20.07 -1.31 8.26
CA TRP A 143 -20.28 -2.48 9.13
C TRP A 143 -21.01 -3.62 8.39
N MET A 144 -22.04 -3.32 7.61
CA MET A 144 -22.73 -4.35 6.80
C MET A 144 -21.84 -4.89 5.68
N VAL A 145 -21.08 -4.01 4.99
CA VAL A 145 -20.14 -4.39 3.95
C VAL A 145 -19.03 -5.29 4.52
N ALA A 146 -18.50 -4.97 5.69
CA ALA A 146 -17.47 -5.75 6.37
C ALA A 146 -17.94 -7.18 6.68
N LYS A 147 -19.19 -7.37 7.11
CA LYS A 147 -19.77 -8.72 7.29
C LYS A 147 -19.85 -9.50 5.98
N ARG A 148 -20.15 -8.82 4.87
CA ARG A 148 -20.17 -9.43 3.54
C ARG A 148 -18.76 -9.80 3.08
N LEU A 149 -17.78 -8.93 3.28
CA LEU A 149 -16.37 -9.18 2.97
C LEU A 149 -15.81 -10.33 3.80
N LYS A 150 -16.09 -10.35 5.12
CA LYS A 150 -15.74 -11.48 6.01
C LYS A 150 -16.17 -12.82 5.41
N ARG A 151 -17.42 -12.89 4.94
CA ARG A 151 -17.98 -14.11 4.33
C ARG A 151 -17.37 -14.41 2.96
N ARG A 152 -17.12 -13.39 2.14
CA ARG A 152 -16.49 -13.53 0.81
C ARG A 152 -15.07 -14.07 0.91
N HIS A 153 -14.29 -13.60 1.88
CA HIS A 153 -12.89 -13.98 2.10
C HIS A 153 -12.72 -15.14 3.09
N ASN A 154 -13.80 -15.85 3.46
CA ASN A 154 -13.79 -16.98 4.40
C ASN A 154 -13.09 -16.70 5.74
N ILE A 155 -13.19 -15.47 6.24
CA ILE A 155 -12.60 -15.07 7.51
C ILE A 155 -13.52 -15.55 8.64
N THR A 156 -13.02 -16.42 9.52
CA THR A 156 -13.80 -16.92 10.67
C THR A 156 -13.72 -15.95 11.85
N ASP A 157 -12.50 -15.60 12.24
CA ASP A 157 -12.19 -14.64 13.30
C ASP A 157 -11.29 -13.54 12.70
N GLU A 158 -11.81 -12.31 12.69
CA GLU A 158 -11.17 -11.15 12.08
C GLU A 158 -9.85 -10.81 12.80
N ARG A 159 -9.86 -10.80 14.13
CA ARG A 159 -8.68 -10.44 14.94
C ARG A 159 -7.61 -11.51 14.83
N LYS A 160 -8.01 -12.78 14.92
CA LYS A 160 -7.08 -13.88 14.73
C LYS A 160 -6.45 -13.85 13.34
N ALA A 161 -7.24 -13.65 12.28
CA ALA A 161 -6.72 -13.57 10.92
C ALA A 161 -5.70 -12.43 10.74
N LEU A 162 -5.96 -11.27 11.37
CA LEU A 162 -5.01 -10.15 11.35
C LEU A 162 -3.71 -10.47 12.10
N THR A 163 -3.81 -11.08 13.29
CA THR A 163 -2.64 -11.52 14.06
C THR A 163 -1.85 -12.60 13.32
N ASP A 164 -2.52 -13.57 12.68
CA ASP A 164 -1.89 -14.62 11.88
C ASP A 164 -1.14 -14.01 10.68
N ALA A 165 -1.72 -13.02 10.00
CA ALA A 165 -1.05 -12.30 8.91
C ALA A 165 0.20 -11.54 9.39
N PHE A 166 0.16 -10.92 10.57
CA PHE A 166 1.34 -10.30 11.17
C PHE A 166 2.41 -11.33 11.56
N ASN A 167 2.00 -12.51 12.04
CA ASN A 167 2.94 -13.60 12.31
C ASN A 167 3.59 -14.11 11.03
N ASP A 168 2.83 -14.31 9.95
CA ASP A 168 3.36 -14.71 8.65
C ASP A 168 4.39 -13.71 8.13
N TRP A 169 4.09 -12.41 8.23
CA TRP A 169 5.03 -11.34 7.90
C TRP A 169 6.32 -11.39 8.73
N MET A 170 6.20 -11.49 10.05
CA MET A 170 7.37 -11.54 10.94
C MET A 170 8.19 -12.83 10.77
N ASN A 171 7.53 -13.96 10.51
CA ASN A 171 8.19 -15.23 10.21
C ASN A 171 9.00 -15.15 8.91
N ALA A 172 8.49 -14.43 7.92
CA ALA A 172 9.17 -14.23 6.66
C ALA A 172 10.43 -13.38 6.82
N ILE A 173 10.36 -12.27 7.56
CA ILE A 173 11.55 -11.48 7.91
C ILE A 173 12.57 -12.35 8.67
N GLY A 174 12.07 -13.19 9.58
CA GLY A 174 12.90 -14.05 10.41
C GLY A 174 13.62 -13.28 11.53
N PRO A 175 14.38 -13.98 12.38
CA PRO A 175 14.96 -13.37 13.59
C PRO A 175 16.20 -12.51 13.33
N ASN A 176 16.84 -12.66 12.18
CA ASN A 176 18.17 -12.10 11.90
C ASN A 176 18.14 -10.82 11.07
N ARG A 177 17.00 -10.48 10.46
CA ARG A 177 16.84 -9.29 9.64
C ARG A 177 16.06 -8.23 10.39
N LYS A 178 16.36 -6.96 10.13
CA LYS A 178 15.60 -5.84 10.68
C LYS A 178 14.33 -5.58 9.88
N TYR A 179 14.41 -5.71 8.57
CA TYR A 179 13.34 -5.51 7.60
C TYR A 179 13.29 -6.70 6.63
N MET A 180 12.25 -6.80 5.80
CA MET A 180 12.22 -7.76 4.68
C MET A 180 13.42 -7.51 3.75
N GLY A 181 13.78 -6.25 3.52
CA GLY A 181 14.98 -5.84 2.80
C GLY A 181 16.32 -6.09 3.49
N GLY A 182 16.36 -6.71 4.67
CA GLY A 182 17.59 -6.93 5.44
C GLY A 182 17.84 -5.79 6.43
N ASP A 183 18.92 -5.03 6.21
CA ASP A 183 19.32 -3.91 7.09
C ASP A 183 18.58 -2.60 6.78
N ALA A 184 18.08 -2.45 5.55
CA ALA A 184 17.29 -1.32 5.09
C ALA A 184 15.92 -1.78 4.56
N PRO A 185 14.87 -0.95 4.64
CA PRO A 185 13.56 -1.29 4.09
C PRO A 185 13.59 -1.44 2.57
N ASN A 186 12.88 -2.44 2.05
CA ASN A 186 12.63 -2.60 0.62
C ASN A 186 11.21 -2.17 0.24
N LEU A 187 10.77 -2.40 -1.01
CA LEU A 187 9.43 -2.00 -1.45
C LEU A 187 8.32 -2.82 -0.80
N ALA A 188 8.58 -4.08 -0.40
CA ALA A 188 7.62 -4.88 0.34
C ALA A 188 7.41 -4.32 1.76
N ASP A 189 8.49 -3.91 2.43
CA ASP A 189 8.39 -3.25 3.73
C ASP A 189 7.55 -1.97 3.65
N LEU A 190 7.78 -1.15 2.62
CA LEU A 190 7.02 0.08 2.38
C LEU A 190 5.54 -0.19 2.08
N ALA A 191 5.23 -1.21 1.29
CA ALA A 191 3.85 -1.62 0.98
C ALA A 191 3.11 -2.03 2.28
N MET A 192 3.72 -2.93 3.06
CA MET A 192 3.14 -3.39 4.32
C MET A 192 2.98 -2.23 5.33
N TYR A 193 3.99 -1.38 5.45
CA TYR A 193 3.96 -0.22 6.35
C TYR A 193 2.86 0.78 5.94
N GLY A 194 2.73 1.07 4.64
CA GLY A 194 1.68 1.93 4.10
C GLY A 194 0.28 1.38 4.41
N ALA A 195 0.07 0.08 4.20
CA ALA A 195 -1.19 -0.59 4.52
C ALA A 195 -1.51 -0.54 6.03
N MET A 196 -0.51 -0.71 6.89
CA MET A 196 -0.67 -0.59 8.35
C MET A 196 -1.02 0.83 8.81
N ILE A 197 -0.40 1.86 8.21
CA ILE A 197 -0.68 3.26 8.53
C ILE A 197 -2.13 3.62 8.23
N ALA A 198 -2.74 3.02 7.20
CA ALA A 198 -4.12 3.27 6.80
C ALA A 198 -5.16 2.96 7.90
N PHE A 199 -4.79 2.24 8.96
CA PHE A 199 -5.67 2.00 10.10
C PHE A 199 -4.98 2.16 11.46
N ALA A 200 -3.81 2.81 11.52
CA ALA A 200 -3.00 2.89 12.73
C ALA A 200 -3.68 3.58 13.93
N GLY A 201 -4.69 4.43 13.68
CA GLY A 201 -5.49 5.05 14.74
C GLY A 201 -6.72 4.25 15.19
N CYS A 202 -6.97 3.09 14.59
CA CYS A 202 -8.12 2.26 14.92
C CYS A 202 -7.82 1.32 16.10
N SER A 203 -8.85 0.92 16.84
CA SER A 203 -8.75 -0.06 17.93
C SER A 203 -8.12 -1.38 17.47
N ALA A 204 -8.45 -1.81 16.26
CA ALA A 204 -7.88 -2.99 15.61
C ALA A 204 -6.35 -2.99 15.57
N PHE A 205 -5.76 -1.85 15.25
CA PHE A 205 -4.32 -1.70 15.21
C PHE A 205 -3.73 -1.82 16.62
N ASN A 206 -4.31 -1.10 17.57
CA ASN A 206 -3.83 -1.11 18.95
C ASN A 206 -3.85 -2.53 19.54
N GLU A 207 -4.93 -3.28 19.33
CA GLU A 207 -5.08 -4.65 19.82
C GLU A 207 -4.10 -5.64 19.17
N ALA A 208 -3.85 -5.51 17.86
CA ALA A 208 -3.08 -6.49 17.10
C ALA A 208 -1.57 -6.17 17.01
N VAL A 209 -1.18 -4.91 17.25
CA VAL A 209 0.20 -4.45 17.10
C VAL A 209 0.85 -4.22 18.46
N VAL A 210 0.21 -3.50 19.38
CA VAL A 210 0.87 -3.10 20.64
C VAL A 210 1.18 -4.33 21.49
N ASN A 211 2.40 -4.38 22.04
CA ASN A 211 2.98 -5.50 22.78
C ASN A 211 3.13 -6.81 21.97
N ASN A 212 3.03 -6.77 20.64
CA ASN A 212 3.25 -7.92 19.77
C ASN A 212 4.56 -7.77 18.97
N PRO A 213 5.17 -8.86 18.45
CA PRO A 213 6.46 -8.82 17.74
C PRO A 213 6.53 -7.80 16.58
N ILE A 214 5.40 -7.61 15.88
CA ILE A 214 5.28 -6.68 14.75
C ILE A 214 5.46 -5.21 15.16
N GLU A 215 5.24 -4.84 16.43
CA GLU A 215 5.40 -3.47 16.93
C GLU A 215 6.81 -2.94 16.72
N ARG A 216 7.82 -3.79 16.93
CA ARG A 216 9.22 -3.42 16.78
C ARG A 216 9.52 -3.06 15.33
N TRP A 217 9.14 -3.93 14.39
CA TRP A 217 9.32 -3.70 12.96
C TRP A 217 8.58 -2.44 12.51
N PHE A 218 7.32 -2.25 12.95
CA PHE A 218 6.53 -1.09 12.58
C PHE A 218 7.12 0.22 13.11
N SER A 219 7.67 0.21 14.34
CA SER A 219 8.35 1.35 14.94
C SER A 219 9.65 1.70 14.22
N ASP A 220 10.41 0.68 13.81
CA ASP A 220 11.63 0.85 13.02
C ASP A 220 11.31 1.43 11.63
N MET A 221 10.26 0.92 10.97
CA MET A 221 9.76 1.48 9.69
C MET A 221 9.32 2.94 9.83
N ARG A 222 8.54 3.25 10.89
CA ARG A 222 8.11 4.62 11.18
C ARG A 222 9.30 5.55 11.32
N ARG A 223 10.34 5.14 12.05
CA ARG A 223 11.56 5.92 12.23
C ARG A 223 12.30 6.12 10.91
N ALA A 224 12.45 5.08 10.09
CA ALA A 224 13.15 5.15 8.82
C ALA A 224 12.46 6.13 7.84
N VAL A 225 11.12 6.09 7.79
CA VAL A 225 10.33 7.01 6.96
C VAL A 225 10.44 8.44 7.48
N GLN A 226 10.32 8.67 8.80
CA GLN A 226 10.44 10.01 9.40
C GLN A 226 11.84 10.62 9.24
N ASN A 227 12.88 9.80 9.26
CA ASN A 227 14.26 10.26 9.07
C ASN A 227 14.62 10.48 7.59
N HIS A 228 13.71 10.14 6.67
CA HIS A 228 13.95 10.17 5.23
C HIS A 228 15.16 9.33 4.82
N ASP A 229 15.31 8.12 5.38
CA ASP A 229 16.48 7.26 5.13
C ASP A 229 16.67 6.92 3.63
N GLY A 230 15.58 6.89 2.85
CA GLY A 230 15.60 6.68 1.39
C GLY A 230 16.08 7.88 0.55
N ARG A 231 16.34 9.05 1.15
CA ARG A 231 16.72 10.28 0.41
C ARG A 231 18.00 10.14 -0.42
N ALA A 232 18.88 9.21 -0.04
CA ALA A 232 20.14 8.98 -0.74
C ALA A 232 19.91 8.57 -2.20
N MET A 233 18.91 7.74 -2.47
CA MET A 233 18.55 7.31 -3.83
C MET A 233 18.10 8.48 -4.71
N ILE A 234 17.36 9.43 -4.14
CA ILE A 234 16.95 10.64 -4.86
C ILE A 234 18.17 11.52 -5.14
N ALA A 235 19.05 11.71 -4.14
CA ALA A 235 20.25 12.52 -4.31
C ALA A 235 21.20 11.95 -5.36
N GLU A 236 21.35 10.63 -5.42
CA GLU A 236 22.11 9.94 -6.46
C GLU A 236 21.49 10.13 -7.84
N ARG A 237 20.17 9.95 -7.96
CA ARG A 237 19.44 10.19 -9.20
C ARG A 237 19.65 11.62 -9.70
N THR A 238 19.54 12.64 -8.83
CA THR A 238 19.73 14.04 -9.23
C THR A 238 21.14 14.33 -9.74
N LYS A 239 22.17 13.69 -9.18
CA LYS A 239 23.56 13.85 -9.64
C LYS A 239 23.80 13.23 -11.02
N ASN A 240 23.09 12.14 -11.32
CA ASN A 240 23.28 11.36 -12.54
C ASN A 240 22.35 11.75 -13.68
N LEU A 241 21.49 12.78 -13.50
CA LEU A 241 20.71 13.32 -14.60
C LEU A 241 21.66 13.94 -15.64
N PRO A 242 21.54 13.60 -16.93
CA PRO A 242 22.31 14.27 -17.96
C PRO A 242 21.97 15.76 -17.90
N ILE A 243 23.00 16.62 -17.81
CA ILE A 243 22.83 18.07 -17.95
C ILE A 243 22.14 18.28 -19.30
N GLN A 244 20.89 18.73 -19.27
CA GLN A 244 20.21 19.15 -20.49
C GLN A 244 21.03 20.30 -21.07
N ALA A 245 21.78 20.03 -22.14
CA ALA A 245 22.41 21.06 -22.94
C ALA A 245 21.27 21.89 -23.56
N ASN A 246 21.17 23.15 -23.14
CA ASN A 246 20.35 24.17 -23.78
C ASN A 246 20.64 24.28 -25.28
#